data_AF-A0A1T5D5M2-F1
#
_entry.id   AF-A0A1T5D5M2-F1
#
_cell.length_a   1.000
_cell.length_b   1.000
_cell.length_c   1.000
_cell.angle_alpha   90.00
_cell.angle_beta   90.00
_cell.angle_gamma   90.00
#
_symmetry.space_group_name_H-M   'P 1'
#
loop_
_entity.id
_entity.type
_entity.pdbx_description
1 polymer ?
#
loop_
_entity_poly.entity_id
_entity_poly.type
_entity_poly.pdbx_seq_one_letter_code
_entity_poly.pdbx_strand_id
1 'polypeptide(L)'
;MRRITMMLALLVLSLGLYAANVNPIATAFTNGNASALENNMDKEVDLSLPSLTKSCPGSEAIQLLSNFFSANKPSGFTVVHQAEKKTTGFYVGKLSCGQISYRVNITYKIAGDSILIQSIRIE
;
A
#
# COMPACT_ATOMS: atom_id res chain seq x y z
N MET A 1 -35.00 28.65 -23.49
CA MET A 1 -34.53 28.63 -22.09
C MET A 1 -34.65 27.25 -21.42
N ARG A 2 -35.76 26.51 -21.55
CA ARG A 2 -35.95 25.17 -20.94
C ARG A 2 -35.02 24.04 -21.43
N ARG A 3 -34.53 24.12 -22.67
CA ARG A 3 -33.61 23.11 -23.25
C ARG A 3 -32.17 23.25 -22.76
N ILE A 4 -31.74 24.47 -22.47
CA ILE A 4 -30.39 24.77 -21.95
C ILE A 4 -30.31 24.39 -20.47
N THR A 5 -31.38 24.62 -19.69
CA THR A 5 -31.46 24.17 -18.30
C THR A 5 -31.42 22.65 -18.15
N MET A 6 -31.96 21.89 -19.13
CA MET A 6 -31.86 20.42 -19.11
C MET A 6 -30.46 19.91 -19.50
N MET A 7 -29.78 20.57 -20.44
CA MET A 7 -28.39 20.22 -20.79
C MET A 7 -27.40 20.57 -19.67
N LEU A 8 -27.63 21.66 -18.94
CA LEU A 8 -26.80 22.05 -17.80
C LEU A 8 -27.02 21.14 -16.58
N ALA A 9 -28.24 20.62 -16.39
CA ALA A 9 -28.53 19.64 -15.34
C ALA A 9 -27.89 18.26 -15.61
N LEU A 10 -27.71 17.86 -16.87
CA LEU A 10 -27.12 16.57 -17.23
C LEU A 10 -25.58 16.56 -17.09
N LEU A 11 -24.93 17.72 -17.24
CA LEU A 11 -23.48 17.85 -17.08
C LEU A 11 -23.03 17.75 -15.61
N VAL A 12 -23.94 17.98 -14.65
CA VAL A 12 -23.64 17.94 -13.20
C VAL A 12 -23.74 16.51 -12.63
N LEU A 13 -24.36 15.56 -13.35
CA LEU A 13 -24.54 14.17 -12.87
C LEU A 13 -23.36 13.22 -13.18
N SER A 14 -22.36 13.64 -13.96
CA SER A 14 -21.23 12.75 -14.33
C SER A 14 -20.03 12.86 -13.40
N LEU A 15 -20.10 13.62 -12.31
CA LEU A 15 -19.11 13.58 -11.23
C LEU A 15 -19.39 12.37 -10.34
N GLY A 16 -19.37 11.17 -10.93
CA GLY A 16 -19.14 9.96 -10.17
C GLY A 16 -17.75 10.07 -9.58
N LEU A 17 -17.68 10.41 -8.29
CA LEU A 17 -16.45 10.24 -7.51
C LEU A 17 -16.13 8.75 -7.58
N TYR A 18 -15.19 8.37 -8.45
CA TYR A 18 -14.48 7.12 -8.28
C TYR A 18 -13.73 7.27 -6.96
N ALA A 19 -14.33 6.77 -5.88
CA ALA A 19 -13.56 6.36 -4.73
C ALA A 19 -12.69 5.21 -5.23
N ALA A 20 -11.52 5.55 -5.77
CA ALA A 20 -10.45 4.58 -5.87
C ALA A 20 -10.28 4.08 -4.43
N ASN A 21 -10.58 2.81 -4.20
CA ASN A 21 -10.16 2.12 -3.00
C ASN A 21 -8.63 2.10 -3.06
N VAL A 22 -8.02 3.23 -2.73
CA VAL A 22 -6.58 3.43 -2.68
C VAL A 22 -6.13 2.57 -1.53
N ASN A 23 -5.65 1.38 -1.86
CA ASN A 23 -4.97 0.52 -0.91
C ASN A 23 -3.88 1.38 -0.22
N PRO A 24 -4.01 1.70 1.07
CA PRO A 24 -3.09 2.62 1.75
C PRO A 24 -1.65 2.11 1.69
N ILE A 25 -1.49 0.78 1.67
CA ILE A 25 -0.19 0.12 1.53
C ILE A 25 0.40 0.39 0.15
N ALA A 26 -0.37 0.18 -0.93
CA ALA A 26 0.11 0.45 -2.28
C ALA A 26 0.51 1.93 -2.48
N THR A 27 -0.24 2.83 -1.86
CA THR A 27 0.04 4.28 -1.86
C THR A 27 1.34 4.59 -1.11
N ALA A 28 1.54 4.01 0.07
CA ALA A 28 2.76 4.17 0.86
C ALA A 28 4.01 3.68 0.11
N PHE A 29 3.92 2.51 -0.54
CA PHE A 29 5.02 1.97 -1.34
C PHE A 29 5.30 2.79 -2.60
N THR A 30 4.27 3.27 -3.30
CA THR A 30 4.41 4.13 -4.48
C THR A 30 5.15 5.42 -4.12
N ASN A 31 4.81 6.02 -2.99
CA ASN A 31 5.39 7.29 -2.53
C ASN A 31 6.70 7.13 -1.74
N GLY A 32 7.12 5.89 -1.43
CA GLY A 32 8.23 5.62 -0.52
C GLY A 32 8.02 6.20 0.88
N ASN A 33 6.76 6.32 1.33
CA ASN A 33 6.41 6.90 2.61
C ASN A 33 6.05 5.80 3.62
N ALA A 34 7.06 5.23 4.28
CA ALA A 34 6.87 4.19 5.28
C ALA A 34 6.06 4.67 6.51
N SER A 35 6.15 5.95 6.88
CA SER A 35 5.40 6.52 8.01
C SER A 35 3.89 6.48 7.80
N ALA A 36 3.42 6.46 6.55
CA ALA A 36 1.99 6.28 6.25
C ALA A 36 1.44 4.91 6.72
N LEU A 37 2.31 3.95 7.06
CA LEU A 37 1.93 2.62 7.55
C LEU A 37 1.88 2.51 9.08
N GLU A 38 2.08 3.61 9.83
CA GLU A 38 2.16 3.58 11.30
C GLU A 38 0.94 2.93 11.97
N ASN A 39 -0.26 3.22 11.45
CA ASN A 39 -1.52 2.63 11.95
C ASN A 39 -1.86 1.28 11.33
N ASN A 40 -1.01 0.77 10.42
CA ASN A 40 -1.20 -0.49 9.72
C ASN A 40 -0.18 -1.56 10.11
N MET A 41 0.76 -1.30 11.00
CA MET A 41 1.68 -2.35 11.47
C MET A 41 1.04 -3.13 12.63
N ASP A 42 1.18 -4.45 12.62
CA ASP A 42 0.89 -5.26 13.80
C ASP A 42 1.94 -4.98 14.89
N LYS A 43 1.66 -5.45 16.12
CA LYS A 43 2.57 -5.26 17.27
C LYS A 43 3.97 -5.81 16.98
N GLU A 44 4.02 -6.94 16.28
CA GLU A 44 5.24 -7.60 15.83
C GLU A 44 5.08 -7.88 14.34
N VAL A 45 6.13 -7.58 13.57
CA VAL A 45 6.17 -7.68 12.12
C VAL A 45 7.43 -8.44 11.70
N ASP A 46 7.24 -9.46 10.87
CA ASP A 46 8.33 -10.14 10.18
C ASP A 46 8.79 -9.31 8.98
N LEU A 47 9.95 -8.68 9.10
CA LEU A 47 10.54 -7.88 8.05
C LEU A 47 11.69 -8.63 7.39
N SER A 48 11.61 -8.76 6.06
CA SER A 48 12.68 -9.31 5.22
C SER A 48 12.99 -8.33 4.10
N LEU A 49 14.17 -7.75 4.16
CA LEU A 49 14.80 -6.89 3.16
C LEU A 49 16.01 -7.63 2.58
N PRO A 50 16.54 -7.22 1.41
CA PRO A 50 17.65 -7.93 0.76
C PRO A 50 18.89 -8.14 1.66
N SER A 51 19.15 -7.22 2.60
CA SER A 51 20.30 -7.28 3.51
C SER A 51 19.95 -7.70 4.94
N LEU A 52 18.68 -7.93 5.27
CA LEU A 52 18.23 -8.07 6.66
C LEU A 52 16.94 -8.88 6.74
N THR A 53 16.89 -9.89 7.60
CA THR A 53 15.62 -10.54 7.97
C THR A 53 15.51 -10.62 9.49
N LYS A 54 14.42 -10.08 10.05
CA LYS A 54 14.14 -10.12 11.49
C LYS A 54 12.66 -9.93 11.78
N SER A 55 12.21 -10.51 12.89
CA SER A 55 10.97 -10.09 13.55
C SER A 55 11.25 -8.88 14.44
N CYS A 56 10.36 -7.88 14.43
CA CYS A 56 10.53 -6.65 15.21
C CYS A 56 9.22 -5.92 15.51
N PRO A 57 9.21 -4.97 16.44
CA PRO A 57 8.07 -4.09 16.64
C PRO A 57 7.73 -3.30 15.37
N GLY A 58 6.44 -3.05 15.13
CA GLY A 58 5.97 -2.31 13.95
C GLY A 58 6.65 -0.95 13.75
N SER A 59 6.94 -0.23 14.83
CA SER A 59 7.68 1.03 14.78
C SER A 59 9.12 0.88 14.25
N GLU A 60 9.81 -0.20 14.62
CA GLU A 60 11.14 -0.49 14.10
C GLU A 60 11.07 -0.92 12.62
N ALA A 61 10.06 -1.72 12.25
CA ALA A 61 9.82 -2.10 10.86
C ALA A 61 9.64 -0.86 9.95
N ILE A 62 8.93 0.17 10.42
CA ILE A 62 8.77 1.45 9.71
C ILE A 62 10.11 2.15 9.50
N GLN A 63 10.96 2.21 10.53
CA GLN A 63 12.29 2.82 10.43
C GLN A 63 13.17 2.08 9.40
N LEU A 64 13.20 0.75 9.48
CA LEU A 64 13.98 -0.08 8.56
C LEU A 64 13.47 0.03 7.12
N LEU A 65 12.15 0.06 6.92
CA LEU A 65 11.54 0.26 5.60
C LEU A 65 11.79 1.67 5.06
N SER A 66 11.78 2.70 5.91
CA SER A 66 12.13 4.08 5.53
C SER A 66 13.58 4.18 5.06
N ASN A 67 14.50 3.52 5.76
CA ASN A 67 15.90 3.41 5.34
C ASN A 67 16.03 2.70 4.00
N PHE A 68 15.28 1.61 3.80
CA PHE A 68 15.23 0.90 2.52
C PHE A 68 14.75 1.81 1.38
N PHE A 69 13.65 2.55 1.56
CA PHE A 69 13.14 3.48 0.54
C PHE A 69 14.08 4.66 0.27
N SER A 70 14.81 5.13 1.29
CA SER A 70 15.82 6.18 1.13
C SER A 70 17.01 5.70 0.28
N ALA A 71 17.45 4.45 0.48
CA ALA A 71 18.51 3.84 -0.33
C ALA A 71 18.02 3.42 -1.73
N ASN A 72 16.75 3.03 -1.85
CA ASN A 72 16.12 2.53 -3.07
C ASN A 72 14.86 3.33 -3.38
N LYS A 73 15.03 4.56 -3.86
CA LYS A 73 13.93 5.52 -4.07
C LYS A 73 12.82 4.92 -4.95
N PRO A 74 11.60 4.69 -4.42
CA PRO A 74 10.50 4.19 -5.21
C PRO A 74 10.11 5.16 -6.33
N SER A 75 9.87 4.61 -7.52
CA SER A 75 9.31 5.29 -8.68
C SER A 75 7.94 4.74 -9.09
N GLY A 76 7.50 3.63 -8.46
CA GLY A 76 6.17 3.08 -8.65
C GLY A 76 5.98 1.77 -7.91
N PHE A 77 4.73 1.43 -7.61
CA PHE A 77 4.35 0.14 -7.05
C PHE A 77 3.12 -0.40 -7.77
N THR A 78 3.19 -1.65 -8.25
CA THR A 78 2.08 -2.32 -8.94
C THR A 78 1.73 -3.60 -8.21
N VAL A 79 0.47 -3.75 -7.79
CA VAL A 79 -0.02 -5.01 -7.24
C VAL A 79 -0.22 -6.00 -8.38
N VAL A 80 0.47 -7.14 -8.30
CA VAL A 80 0.47 -8.20 -9.32
C VAL A 80 -0.47 -9.33 -8.92
N HIS A 81 -0.55 -9.63 -7.63
CA HIS A 81 -1.47 -10.63 -7.09
C HIS A 81 -1.98 -10.19 -5.74
N GLN A 82 -3.24 -10.48 -5.45
CA GLN A 82 -3.84 -10.24 -4.14
C GLN A 82 -4.90 -11.30 -3.88
N ALA A 83 -5.01 -11.72 -2.64
CA ALA A 83 -6.15 -12.49 -2.18
C ALA A 83 -6.48 -12.12 -0.74
N GLU A 84 -7.77 -12.14 -0.42
CA GLU A 84 -8.29 -11.82 0.88
C GLU A 84 -9.25 -12.91 1.33
N LYS A 85 -9.21 -13.22 2.62
CA LYS A 85 -10.14 -14.06 3.37
C LYS A 85 -10.75 -13.19 4.48
N LYS A 86 -11.77 -13.72 5.17
CA LYS A 86 -12.51 -12.97 6.22
C LYS A 86 -11.63 -12.30 7.28
N THR A 87 -10.47 -12.87 7.60
CA THR A 87 -9.62 -12.39 8.71
C THR A 87 -8.19 -12.09 8.29
N THR A 88 -7.78 -12.44 7.07
CA THR A 88 -6.40 -12.32 6.60
C THR A 88 -6.36 -12.09 5.10
N GLY A 89 -5.27 -11.51 4.63
CA GLY A 89 -5.02 -11.37 3.20
C GLY A 89 -3.55 -11.17 2.91
N PHE A 90 -3.25 -11.07 1.63
CA PHE A 90 -1.90 -10.75 1.18
C PHE A 90 -1.91 -9.92 -0.11
N TYR A 91 -0.81 -9.20 -0.31
CA TYR A 91 -0.46 -8.53 -1.56
C TYR A 91 0.88 -9.08 -2.05
N VAL A 92 0.97 -9.34 -3.34
CA VAL A 92 2.23 -9.45 -4.06
C VAL A 92 2.29 -8.30 -5.04
N GLY A 93 3.32 -7.49 -4.94
CA GLY A 93 3.53 -6.36 -5.83
C GLY A 93 4.95 -6.30 -6.39
N LYS A 94 5.11 -5.44 -7.38
CA LYS A 94 6.39 -5.05 -7.95
C LYS A 94 6.67 -3.61 -7.54
N LEU A 95 7.75 -3.40 -6.81
CA LEU A 95 8.27 -2.08 -6.45
C LEU A 95 9.38 -1.71 -7.44
N SER A 96 9.21 -0.63 -8.17
CA SER A 96 10.23 -0.11 -9.08
C SER A 96 11.03 0.99 -8.38
N CYS A 97 12.36 0.91 -8.48
CA CYS A 97 13.32 1.86 -7.94
C CYS A 97 14.34 2.21 -9.03
N GLY A 98 13.97 3.14 -9.92
CA GLY A 98 14.79 3.44 -11.11
C GLY A 98 14.89 2.24 -12.05
N GLN A 99 16.10 1.71 -12.25
CA GLN A 99 16.35 0.54 -13.10
C GLN A 99 16.20 -0.80 -12.36
N ILE A 100 16.11 -0.77 -11.03
CA ILE A 100 15.96 -1.96 -10.20
C ILE A 100 14.47 -2.17 -9.93
N SER A 101 14.04 -3.43 -9.85
CA SER A 101 12.70 -3.78 -9.39
C SER A 101 12.78 -4.88 -8.37
N TYR A 102 11.98 -4.74 -7.31
CA TYR A 102 11.84 -5.72 -6.24
C TYR A 102 10.46 -6.35 -6.28
N ARG A 103 10.39 -7.63 -5.95
CA ARG A 103 9.13 -8.28 -5.57
C ARG A 103 8.86 -7.98 -4.11
N VAL A 104 7.64 -7.53 -3.82
CA VAL A 104 7.17 -7.26 -2.47
C VAL A 104 6.06 -8.24 -2.15
N ASN A 105 6.19 -8.99 -1.06
CA ASN A 105 5.14 -9.84 -0.53
C ASN A 105 4.73 -9.28 0.85
N ILE A 106 3.44 -9.01 1.05
CA ILE A 106 2.91 -8.43 2.28
C ILE A 106 1.77 -9.31 2.76
N THR A 107 1.80 -9.75 4.02
CA THR A 107 0.66 -10.41 4.65
C THR A 107 0.06 -9.51 5.72
N TYR A 108 -1.25 -9.58 5.90
CA TYR A 108 -1.97 -8.80 6.90
C TYR A 108 -3.14 -9.58 7.47
N LYS A 109 -3.57 -9.18 8.66
CA LYS A 109 -4.83 -9.59 9.28
C LYS A 109 -5.83 -8.43 9.26
N ILE A 110 -7.11 -8.77 9.29
CA ILE A 110 -8.22 -7.81 9.41
C ILE A 110 -8.63 -7.78 10.89
N ALA A 111 -8.54 -6.60 11.51
CA ALA A 111 -8.89 -6.35 12.90
C ALA A 111 -9.92 -5.23 12.97
N GLY A 112 -11.21 -5.62 12.96
CA GLY A 112 -12.32 -4.66 12.79
C GLY A 112 -12.28 -4.06 11.38
N ASP A 113 -12.24 -2.74 11.30
CA ASP A 113 -12.16 -2.00 10.03
C ASP A 113 -10.71 -1.75 9.57
N SER A 114 -9.72 -2.20 10.34
CA SER A 114 -8.30 -1.97 10.07
C SER A 114 -7.61 -3.22 9.53
N ILE A 115 -6.67 -3.01 8.62
CA ILE A 115 -5.68 -4.03 8.25
C ILE A 115 -4.39 -3.83 9.04
N LEU A 116 -3.86 -4.92 9.59
CA LEU A 116 -2.62 -4.96 10.35
C LEU A 116 -1.62 -5.88 9.64
N ILE A 117 -0.53 -5.31 9.16
CA ILE A 117 0.56 -5.94 8.44
C ILE A 117 1.32 -6.84 9.41
N GLN A 118 1.44 -8.10 9.06
CA GLN A 118 2.16 -9.11 9.84
C GLN A 118 3.52 -9.42 9.26
N SER A 119 3.67 -9.33 7.93
CA SER A 119 4.97 -9.50 7.29
C SER A 119 5.14 -8.61 6.06
N ILE A 120 6.38 -8.18 5.83
CA ILE A 120 6.83 -7.53 4.60
C ILE A 120 8.11 -8.22 4.15
N ARG A 121 8.11 -8.75 2.94
CA ARG A 121 9.31 -9.29 2.27
C ARG A 121 9.58 -8.54 0.98
N ILE A 122 10.80 -8.05 0.81
CA ILE A 122 11.29 -7.37 -0.39
C ILE A 122 12.53 -8.11 -0.90
N GLU A 123 12.46 -8.59 -2.15
CA GLU A 123 13.52 -9.40 -2.81
C GLU A 123 13.72 -9.01 -4.28
#